data_AF-A0AAD1YRD8-F1
#
_entry.id   AF-A0AAD1YRD8-F1
#
_cell.length_a   1.000
_cell.length_b   1.000
_cell.length_c   1.000
_cell.angle_alpha   90.00
_cell.angle_beta   90.00
_cell.angle_gamma   90.00
#
_symmetry.space_group_name_H-M   'P 1'
#
loop_
_entity.id
_entity.type
_entity.pdbx_description
1 polymer ?
#
loop_
_entity_poly.entity_id
_entity_poly.type
_entity_poly.pdbx_seq_one_letter_code
_entity_poly.pdbx_strand_id
1 'polypeptide(L)'
;MVHGSLGSARDWKYAAEQFVSKLPNKEKKAIRGKKLKQEEKYMWAVVNGVREGVVGNFRVEPPGLFRGRGEHPKMGKLKKRIRPSDITINIGKDAPIPECPIRGESWKEIRHDNTVTCQQYPERAK
;
A
#
# COMPACT_ATOMS: atom_id res chain seq x y z
N MET A 1 37.14 -8.38 24.42
CA MET A 1 36.04 -8.63 23.47
C MET A 1 34.77 -7.96 23.98
N VAL A 2 34.49 -6.74 23.55
CA VAL A 2 33.22 -6.06 23.88
C VAL A 2 32.10 -6.67 23.04
N HIS A 3 31.24 -7.45 23.68
CA HIS A 3 30.01 -7.93 23.08
C HIS A 3 29.09 -6.71 22.90
N GLY A 4 29.06 -6.15 21.69
CA GLY A 4 28.10 -5.12 21.31
C GLY A 4 26.71 -5.72 21.42
N SER A 5 25.97 -5.31 22.45
CA SER A 5 24.54 -5.59 22.59
C SER A 5 23.84 -5.19 21.29
N LEU A 6 23.29 -6.16 20.57
CA LEU A 6 22.40 -5.91 19.44
C LEU A 6 21.21 -5.13 20.00
N GLY A 7 21.21 -3.81 19.80
CA GLY A 7 20.10 -2.94 20.16
C GLY A 7 18.80 -3.52 19.62
N SER A 8 17.76 -3.51 20.45
CA SER A 8 16.45 -4.06 20.14
C SER A 8 15.92 -3.48 18.83
N ALA A 9 15.04 -4.21 18.13
CA ALA A 9 14.34 -3.68 16.95
C ALA A 9 13.62 -2.34 17.23
N ARG A 10 13.26 -2.08 18.49
CA ARG A 10 12.71 -0.80 18.96
C ARG A 10 13.76 0.32 18.92
N ASP A 11 14.98 0.02 19.35
CA ASP A 11 16.08 0.99 19.40
C ASP A 11 16.51 1.39 17.99
N TRP A 12 16.57 0.40 17.08
CA TRP A 12 16.79 0.66 15.66
C TRP A 12 15.71 1.56 15.05
N LYS A 13 14.43 1.25 15.30
CA LYS A 13 13.31 2.06 14.80
C LYS A 13 13.39 3.49 15.31
N TYR A 14 13.64 3.67 16.60
CA TYR A 14 13.79 4.99 17.22
C TYR A 14 14.96 5.77 16.62
N ALA A 15 16.12 5.12 16.45
CA ALA A 15 17.29 5.73 15.81
C ALA A 15 17.01 6.15 14.36
N ALA A 16 16.29 5.32 13.59
CA ALA A 16 15.88 5.65 12.22
C ALA A 16 14.91 6.86 12.17
N GLU A 17 13.94 6.92 13.08
CA GLU A 17 13.03 8.07 13.19
C GLU A 17 13.78 9.37 13.53
N GLN A 18 14.74 9.29 14.45
CA GLN A 18 15.60 10.43 14.80
C GLN A 18 16.49 10.87 13.63
N PHE A 19 17.06 9.93 12.88
CA PHE A 19 17.85 10.22 11.69
C PHE A 19 17.00 10.94 10.62
N VAL A 20 15.82 10.40 10.31
CA VAL A 20 14.88 11.02 9.35
C VAL A 20 14.45 12.41 9.82
N SER A 21 14.24 12.60 11.13
CA SER A 21 13.91 13.90 11.71
C SER A 21 15.04 14.92 11.54
N LYS A 22 16.31 14.49 11.60
CA LYS A 22 17.48 15.36 11.45
C LYS A 22 17.85 15.68 9.99
N LEU A 23 17.25 15.01 9.00
CA LEU A 23 17.52 15.31 7.59
C LEU A 23 17.15 16.77 7.25
N PRO A 24 17.96 17.46 6.42
CA PRO A 24 17.70 18.83 6.01
C PRO A 24 16.40 18.94 5.19
N ASN A 25 15.71 20.08 5.30
CA ASN A 25 14.41 20.29 4.65
C ASN A 25 14.47 20.10 3.12
N LYS A 26 15.58 20.47 2.49
CA LYS A 26 15.80 20.29 1.04
C LYS A 26 15.76 18.80 0.64
N GLU A 27 16.42 17.94 1.41
CA GLU A 27 16.44 16.49 1.16
C GLU A 27 15.10 15.85 1.46
N LYS A 28 14.45 16.20 2.58
CA LYS A 28 13.07 15.76 2.88
C LYS A 28 12.11 16.12 1.77
N LYS A 29 12.20 17.34 1.22
CA LYS A 29 11.37 17.81 0.10
C LYS A 29 11.70 17.03 -1.19
N ALA A 30 12.96 16.76 -1.47
CA ALA A 30 13.37 15.96 -2.62
C ALA A 30 12.86 14.52 -2.54
N ILE A 31 12.95 13.87 -1.37
CA ILE A 31 12.43 12.51 -1.14
C ILE A 31 10.92 12.48 -1.31
N ARG A 32 10.19 13.43 -0.70
CA ARG A 32 8.73 13.55 -0.87
C ARG A 32 8.35 13.80 -2.33
N GLY A 33 9.09 14.67 -3.03
CA GLY A 33 8.85 14.97 -4.44
C GLY A 33 9.06 13.77 -5.36
N LYS A 34 10.14 13.00 -5.17
CA LYS A 34 10.38 11.75 -5.92
C LYS A 34 9.25 10.75 -5.69
N LYS A 35 8.81 10.60 -4.44
CA LYS A 35 7.70 9.71 -4.08
C LYS A 35 6.38 10.15 -4.71
N LEU A 36 6.05 11.45 -4.66
CA LEU A 36 4.83 11.98 -5.28
C LEU A 36 4.81 11.77 -6.81
N LYS A 37 5.93 12.02 -7.50
CA LYS A 37 6.03 11.76 -8.95
C LYS A 37 5.80 10.29 -9.30
N GLN A 38 6.29 9.37 -8.47
CA GLN A 38 6.05 7.93 -8.67
C GLN A 38 4.60 7.53 -8.38
N GLU A 39 3.95 8.21 -7.44
CA GLU A 39 2.57 7.94 -7.03
C GLU A 39 1.53 8.60 -7.94
N GLU A 40 1.90 9.63 -8.70
CA GLU A 40 0.99 10.42 -9.55
C GLU A 40 0.22 9.57 -10.56
N LYS A 41 0.85 8.52 -11.10
CA LYS A 41 0.19 7.56 -12.00
C LYS A 41 -0.96 6.77 -11.35
N TYR A 42 -1.01 6.70 -10.02
CA TYR A 42 -2.03 5.99 -9.26
C TYR A 42 -3.06 6.92 -8.60
N MET A 43 -2.90 8.24 -8.76
CA MET A 43 -3.80 9.22 -8.14
C MET A 43 -5.05 9.51 -8.97
N TRP A 44 -5.06 9.14 -10.25
CA TRP A 44 -6.14 9.47 -11.19
C TRP A 44 -6.65 8.21 -11.88
N ALA A 45 -7.96 8.16 -12.11
CA ALA A 45 -8.61 7.14 -12.93
C ALA A 45 -9.56 7.83 -13.93
N VAL A 46 -9.77 7.21 -15.09
CA VAL A 46 -10.77 7.66 -16.05
C VAL A 46 -12.02 6.82 -15.85
N VAL A 47 -13.11 7.47 -15.45
CA VAL A 47 -14.42 6.84 -15.25
C VAL A 47 -15.39 7.50 -16.22
N ASN A 48 -15.98 6.73 -17.14
CA ASN A 48 -16.92 7.23 -18.16
C ASN A 48 -16.37 8.42 -18.99
N GLY A 49 -15.08 8.43 -19.29
CA GLY A 49 -14.43 9.50 -20.06
C GLY A 49 -14.05 10.75 -19.26
N VAL A 50 -14.42 10.82 -17.98
CA VAL A 50 -14.03 11.90 -17.07
C VAL A 50 -12.84 11.46 -16.24
N ARG A 51 -11.82 12.33 -16.13
CA ARG A 51 -10.67 12.09 -15.26
C ARG A 51 -11.06 12.46 -13.83
N GLU A 52 -11.27 11.44 -13.00
CA GLU A 52 -11.56 11.58 -11.59
C GLU A 52 -10.31 11.25 -10.76
N GLY A 53 -10.15 11.91 -9.61
CA GLY A 53 -9.18 11.45 -8.61
C GLY A 53 -9.60 10.06 -8.13
N VAL A 54 -8.64 9.15 -7.93
CA VAL A 54 -8.95 7.82 -7.41
C VAL A 54 -9.67 7.97 -6.07
N VAL A 55 -10.96 7.66 -6.05
CA VAL A 55 -11.83 7.80 -4.89
C VAL A 55 -11.57 6.60 -3.95
N GLY A 56 -10.45 6.62 -3.22
CA GLY A 56 -10.12 5.58 -2.25
C GLY A 56 -8.64 5.44 -1.88
N ASN A 57 -8.32 4.33 -1.20
CA ASN A 57 -6.95 3.97 -0.80
C ASN A 57 -6.22 3.23 -1.95
N PHE A 58 -5.44 3.93 -2.76
CA PHE A 58 -4.56 3.29 -3.75
C PHE A 58 -3.35 2.59 -3.11
N ARG A 59 -3.07 2.87 -1.82
CA ARG A 59 -2.00 2.23 -1.05
C ARG A 59 -2.54 0.98 -0.37
N VAL A 60 -1.92 -0.15 -0.70
CA VAL A 60 -2.16 -1.42 -0.02
C VAL A 60 -1.75 -1.32 1.45
N GLU A 61 -2.59 -1.79 2.36
CA GLU A 61 -2.28 -1.79 3.80
C GLU A 61 -1.01 -2.61 4.08
N PRO A 62 -0.04 -2.06 4.84
CA PRO A 62 1.13 -2.82 5.23
C PRO A 62 0.75 -3.95 6.20
N PRO A 63 1.55 -5.04 6.25
CA PRO A 63 1.38 -6.07 7.26
C PRO A 63 1.54 -5.48 8.66
N GLY A 64 0.79 -6.02 9.62
CA GLY A 64 0.80 -5.49 10.99
C GLY A 64 -0.12 -6.29 11.91
N LEU A 65 -0.42 -5.76 13.08
CA LEU A 65 -1.42 -6.34 13.97
C LEU A 65 -2.78 -5.69 13.70
N PHE A 66 -3.84 -6.50 13.74
CA PHE A 66 -5.19 -6.01 13.62
C PHE A 66 -5.53 -5.21 14.87
N ARG A 67 -5.83 -3.92 14.69
CA ARG A 67 -6.23 -3.00 15.74
C ARG A 67 -7.70 -2.64 15.54
N GLY A 68 -8.59 -3.54 15.98
CA GLY A 68 -10.02 -3.27 16.01
C GLY A 68 -10.36 -2.17 17.02
N ARG A 69 -11.52 -1.54 16.88
CA ARG A 69 -12.06 -0.60 17.88
C ARG A 69 -12.83 -1.39 18.94
N GLY A 70 -12.81 -0.94 20.19
CA GLY A 70 -13.45 -1.64 21.31
C GLY A 70 -12.87 -3.04 21.57
N GLU A 71 -13.66 -3.92 22.17
CA GLU A 71 -13.30 -5.34 22.40
C GLU A 71 -13.50 -6.18 21.13
N HIS A 72 -12.73 -5.89 20.09
CA HIS A 72 -12.83 -6.66 18.86
C HIS A 72 -12.14 -8.03 19.02
N PRO A 73 -12.82 -9.17 18.75
CA PRO A 73 -12.28 -10.52 18.98
C PRO A 73 -11.09 -10.91 18.08
N LYS A 74 -10.69 -10.01 17.16
CA LYS A 74 -9.55 -10.20 16.26
C LYS A 74 -8.40 -9.25 16.59
N MET A 75 -8.52 -8.44 17.65
CA MET A 75 -7.47 -7.54 18.08
C MET A 75 -6.19 -8.34 18.37
N GLY A 76 -5.06 -7.87 17.84
CA GLY A 76 -3.78 -8.58 17.93
C GLY A 76 -3.59 -9.70 16.90
N LYS A 77 -4.60 -10.07 16.10
CA LYS A 77 -4.40 -11.03 14.99
C LYS A 77 -3.48 -10.43 13.93
N LEU A 78 -2.59 -11.23 13.36
CA LEU A 78 -1.68 -10.79 12.31
C LEU A 78 -2.47 -10.43 11.02
N LYS A 79 -2.36 -9.17 10.58
CA LYS A 79 -2.66 -8.74 9.22
C LYS A 79 -1.49 -9.15 8.32
N LYS A 80 -1.71 -10.17 7.48
CA LYS A 80 -0.71 -10.66 6.53
C LYS A 80 -0.42 -9.60 5.46
N ARG A 81 0.76 -9.69 4.85
CA ARG A 81 1.11 -8.89 3.68
C ARG A 81 0.23 -9.33 2.51
N ILE A 82 -0.44 -8.37 1.87
CA ILE A 82 -1.19 -8.59 0.64
C ILE A 82 -0.19 -8.69 -0.52
N ARG A 83 -0.29 -9.75 -1.32
CA ARG A 83 0.45 -9.94 -2.58
C ARG A 83 -0.45 -9.63 -3.79
N PRO A 84 0.12 -9.35 -4.97
CA PRO A 84 -0.62 -9.29 -6.23
C PRO A 84 -1.61 -10.44 -6.45
N SER A 85 -1.22 -11.67 -6.05
CA SER A 85 -2.06 -12.87 -6.12
C SER A 85 -3.30 -12.84 -5.21
N ASP A 86 -3.39 -11.89 -4.29
CA ASP A 86 -4.53 -11.69 -3.38
C ASP A 86 -5.45 -10.55 -3.85
N ILE A 87 -5.09 -9.86 -4.94
CA ILE A 87 -5.75 -8.65 -5.44
C ILE A 87 -6.53 -8.97 -6.71
N THR A 88 -7.84 -8.73 -6.67
CA THR A 88 -8.71 -8.69 -7.85
C THR A 88 -8.85 -7.24 -8.32
N ILE A 89 -8.58 -6.99 -9.60
CA ILE A 89 -8.72 -5.67 -10.23
C ILE A 89 -10.03 -5.62 -10.98
N ASN A 90 -10.86 -4.63 -10.68
CA ASN A 90 -12.05 -4.33 -11.45
C ASN A 90 -11.79 -3.13 -12.37
N ILE A 91 -11.86 -3.32 -13.68
CA ILE A 91 -11.57 -2.28 -14.69
C ILE A 91 -12.55 -2.38 -15.86
N GLY A 92 -12.73 -1.32 -16.65
CA GLY A 92 -13.54 -1.39 -17.88
C GLY A 92 -12.96 -2.38 -18.90
N LYS A 93 -13.81 -3.00 -19.73
CA LYS A 93 -13.38 -4.04 -20.70
C LYS A 93 -12.32 -3.56 -21.69
N ASP A 94 -12.43 -2.30 -22.11
CA ASP A 94 -11.54 -1.70 -23.12
C ASP A 94 -10.35 -0.95 -22.49
N ALA A 95 -10.26 -0.94 -21.16
CA ALA A 95 -9.21 -0.22 -20.45
C ALA A 95 -7.93 -1.07 -20.35
N PRO A 96 -6.75 -0.45 -20.44
CA PRO A 96 -5.48 -1.16 -20.30
C PRO A 96 -5.34 -1.76 -18.90
N ILE A 97 -5.07 -3.08 -18.84
CA ILE A 97 -4.83 -3.78 -17.58
C ILE A 97 -3.52 -3.28 -16.98
N PRO A 98 -3.48 -2.86 -15.70
CA PRO A 98 -2.26 -2.38 -15.08
C PRO A 98 -1.25 -3.51 -14.92
N GLU A 99 0.03 -3.21 -15.17
CA GLU A 99 1.11 -4.17 -14.94
C GLU A 99 1.30 -4.48 -13.46
N CYS A 100 1.64 -5.75 -13.17
CA CYS A 100 2.00 -6.15 -11.82
C CYS A 100 3.31 -5.47 -11.41
N PRO A 101 3.39 -4.79 -10.25
CA PRO A 101 4.60 -4.13 -9.80
C PRO A 101 5.72 -5.12 -9.40
N ILE A 102 5.40 -6.39 -9.19
CA ILE A 102 6.35 -7.44 -8.78
C ILE A 102 6.63 -8.33 -9.99
N ARG A 103 7.92 -8.43 -10.36
CA ARG A 103 8.34 -9.29 -11.48
C ARG A 103 8.04 -10.75 -11.18
N GLY A 104 7.37 -11.43 -12.11
CA GLY A 104 7.03 -12.85 -12.00
C GLY A 104 5.75 -13.13 -11.20
N GLU A 105 5.07 -12.10 -10.70
CA GLU A 105 3.74 -12.25 -10.10
C GLU A 105 2.65 -11.72 -11.04
N SER A 106 1.43 -12.22 -10.85
CA SER A 106 0.24 -11.78 -11.56
C SER A 106 -0.85 -11.38 -10.58
N TRP A 107 -1.80 -10.57 -11.06
CA TRP A 107 -3.02 -10.31 -10.31
C TRP A 107 -3.81 -11.60 -10.09
N LYS A 108 -4.60 -11.65 -9.02
CA LYS A 108 -5.49 -12.78 -8.76
C LYS A 108 -6.48 -12.98 -9.89
N GLU A 109 -7.13 -11.89 -10.27
CA GLU A 109 -8.22 -11.87 -11.24
C GLU A 109 -8.39 -10.46 -11.80
N ILE A 110 -8.74 -10.39 -13.09
CA ILE A 110 -9.21 -9.16 -13.74
C ILE A 110 -10.71 -9.32 -13.98
N ARG A 111 -11.50 -8.43 -13.38
CA ARG A 111 -12.96 -8.41 -13.48
C ARG A 111 -13.40 -7.15 -14.21
N HIS A 112 -14.52 -7.27 -14.92
CA HIS A 112 -15.15 -6.17 -15.65
C HIS A 112 -16.62 -6.09 -15.25
N ASP A 113 -16.84 -5.65 -14.01
CA ASP A 113 -18.17 -5.55 -13.41
C ASP A 113 -18.57 -4.09 -13.26
N ASN A 114 -19.57 -3.71 -14.06
CA ASN A 114 -20.08 -2.35 -14.14
C ASN A 114 -21.18 -2.07 -13.09
N THR A 115 -21.54 -3.07 -12.27
CA THR A 115 -22.57 -2.94 -11.22
C THR A 115 -21.99 -2.53 -9.86
N VAL A 116 -20.67 -2.62 -9.70
CA VAL A 116 -19.96 -2.29 -8.46
C VAL A 116 -19.13 -1.02 -8.62
N THR A 117 -19.18 -0.14 -7.62
CA THR A 117 -18.48 1.16 -7.65
C THR A 117 -17.00 1.06 -7.25
N CYS A 118 -16.57 -0.05 -6.65
CA CYS A 118 -15.20 -0.21 -6.13
C CYS A 118 -14.26 -0.89 -7.14
N GLN A 119 -13.03 -0.38 -7.22
CA GLN A 119 -12.05 -0.72 -8.27
C GLN A 119 -11.08 -1.87 -7.89
N GLN A 120 -10.92 -2.18 -6.59
CA GLN A 120 -9.97 -3.20 -6.11
C GLN A 120 -10.53 -3.98 -4.92
N TYR A 121 -10.37 -5.31 -4.95
CA TYR A 121 -10.74 -6.19 -3.84
C TYR A 121 -9.48 -6.91 -3.33
N PRO A 122 -8.95 -6.55 -2.15
CA PRO A 122 -8.05 -7.44 -1.44
C PRO A 122 -8.89 -8.57 -0.80
N GLU A 123 -8.53 -9.82 -1.04
CA GLU A 123 -9.18 -10.94 -0.35
C GLU A 123 -8.93 -10.80 1.15
N ARG A 124 -10.01 -10.54 1.92
CA ARG A 124 -9.91 -10.46 3.38
C ARG A 124 -9.46 -11.82 3.89
N ALA A 125 -8.23 -11.89 4.39
CA ALA A 125 -7.76 -13.05 5.14
C ALA A 125 -8.74 -13.35 6.27
N LYS A 126 -9.46 -14.47 6.17
CA LYS A 126 -10.42 -14.95 7.17
C LYS A 126 -9.74 -15.07 8.55
#